data_AF-A0A2W6J6H4-F1
#
_entry.id   AF-A0A2W6J6H4-F1
#
_cell.length_a   1.000
_cell.length_b   1.000
_cell.length_c   1.000
_cell.angle_alpha   90.00
_cell.angle_beta   90.00
_cell.angle_gamma   90.00
#
_symmetry.space_group_name_H-M   'P 1'
#
loop_
_entity.id
_entity.type
_entity.pdbx_description
1 polymer ?
#
loop_
_entity_poly.entity_id
_entity_poly.type
_entity_poly.pdbx_seq_one_letter_code
_entity_poly.pdbx_strand_id
1 'polypeptide(L)' 'MDLEWSNAWIKSPRMSAGQSPTANYNHALMRAILNDRMPYLSPMMNTKFIKLEDAPAAYKEFDAGSAYKYVIDPHGSVRH' A
#
# COMPACT_ATOMS: atom_id res chain seq x y z
N MET A 1 24.26 -7.15 -8.10
CA MET A 1 23.05 -7.65 -8.77
C MET A 1 23.15 -7.17 -10.19
N ASP A 2 23.63 -8.02 -11.09
CA ASP A 2 23.71 -7.68 -12.50
C ASP A 2 22.33 -7.87 -13.12
N LEU A 3 21.80 -6.82 -13.73
CA LEU A 3 20.55 -6.92 -14.45
C LEU A 3 20.87 -7.52 -15.84
N GLU A 4 20.33 -8.70 -16.13
CA GLU A 4 20.52 -9.37 -17.43
C GLU A 4 19.67 -8.72 -18.53
N TRP A 5 20.00 -7.47 -18.86
CA TRP A 5 19.27 -6.65 -19.82
C TRP A 5 19.15 -7.29 -21.20
N SER A 6 20.20 -7.97 -21.68
CA SER A 6 20.19 -8.67 -22.97
C SER A 6 19.17 -9.81 -23.03
N ASN A 7 19.12 -10.63 -21.97
CA ASN A 7 18.18 -11.75 -21.84
C ASN A 7 16.74 -11.28 -21.65
N ALA A 8 16.54 -10.13 -21.01
CA ALA A 8 15.24 -9.48 -20.96
C ALA A 8 14.86 -8.94 -22.35
N TRP A 9 15.76 -8.21 -23.01
CA TRP A 9 15.50 -7.52 -24.28
C TRP A 9 15.08 -8.47 -25.41
N ILE A 10 15.69 -9.65 -25.52
CA ILE A 10 15.32 -10.65 -26.55
C ILE A 10 13.87 -11.12 -26.42
N LYS A 11 13.23 -10.94 -25.25
CA LYS A 11 11.83 -11.25 -24.99
C LYS A 11 10.88 -10.07 -25.25
N SER A 12 11.41 -8.94 -25.72
CA SER A 12 10.64 -7.71 -26.03
C SER A 12 9.70 -7.23 -24.89
N PRO A 13 10.20 -7.06 -23.66
CA PRO A 13 9.37 -6.70 -22.51
C PRO A 13 8.90 -5.25 -22.60
N ARG A 14 7.73 -4.97 -22.01
CA ARG A 14 7.32 -3.62 -21.67
C ARG A 14 7.59 -3.38 -20.19
N MET A 15 8.19 -2.24 -19.87
CA MET A 15 8.45 -1.82 -18.50
C MET A 15 7.72 -0.51 -18.21
N SER A 16 7.26 -0.35 -16.97
CA SER A 16 6.72 0.89 -16.43
C SER A 16 7.37 1.14 -15.09
N ALA A 17 7.76 2.39 -14.83
CA ALA A 17 8.42 2.80 -13.60
C ALA A 17 8.04 4.25 -13.28
N GLY A 18 8.38 4.69 -12.07
CA GLY A 18 8.12 6.04 -11.59
C GLY A 18 7.08 6.07 -10.48
N GLN A 19 6.84 7.28 -9.95
CA GLN A 19 5.82 7.50 -8.94
C GLN A 19 4.43 7.31 -9.56
N SER A 20 3.53 6.68 -8.80
CA SER A 20 2.16 6.45 -9.25
C SER A 20 1.42 7.78 -9.43
N PRO A 21 0.78 8.04 -10.60
CA PRO A 21 -0.06 9.21 -10.79
C PRO A 21 -1.42 8.99 -10.11
N THR A 22 -1.47 9.06 -8.77
CA THR A 22 -2.64 8.70 -7.95
C THR A 22 -3.93 9.39 -8.38
N ALA A 23 -3.85 10.65 -8.84
CA ALA A 23 -5.02 11.42 -9.30
C ALA A 23 -5.71 10.80 -10.53
N ASN A 24 -5.02 9.99 -11.33
CA ASN A 24 -5.61 9.31 -12.48
C ASN A 24 -6.53 8.15 -12.08
N TYR A 25 -6.41 7.63 -10.84
CA TYR A 25 -7.06 6.38 -10.42
C TYR A 25 -7.92 6.53 -9.16
N ASN A 26 -7.61 7.49 -8.27
CA ASN A 26 -8.21 7.59 -6.94
C ASN A 26 -9.76 7.68 -6.97
N HIS A 27 -10.34 8.47 -7.87
CA HIS A 27 -11.80 8.65 -7.93
C HIS A 27 -12.52 7.37 -8.37
N ALA A 28 -12.00 6.66 -9.37
CA ALA A 28 -12.58 5.40 -9.82
C ALA A 28 -12.45 4.31 -8.75
N LEU A 29 -11.30 4.23 -8.07
CA LEU A 29 -11.06 3.29 -6.98
C LEU A 29 -11.95 3.58 -5.77
N MET A 30 -12.10 4.84 -5.37
CA MET A 30 -13.05 5.24 -4.33
C MET A 30 -14.47 4.79 -4.67
N ARG A 31 -14.93 5.01 -5.91
CA ARG A 31 -16.26 4.55 -6.34
C ARG A 31 -16.37 3.03 -6.32
N ALA A 32 -15.32 2.29 -6.62
CA ALA A 32 -15.33 0.83 -6.51
C ALA A 32 -15.49 0.39 -5.04
N ILE A 33 -14.77 1.02 -4.10
CA ILE A 33 -14.88 0.76 -2.66
C ILE A 33 -16.30 1.05 -2.17
N LEU A 34 -16.85 2.24 -2.48
CA LEU A 34 -18.18 2.65 -2.03
C LEU A 34 -19.32 1.82 -2.63
N ASN A 35 -19.12 1.25 -3.82
CA ASN A 35 -20.08 0.35 -4.47
C ASN A 35 -19.79 -1.14 -4.17
N ASP A 36 -19.06 -1.43 -3.09
CA ASP A 36 -18.78 -2.79 -2.60
C ASP A 36 -18.18 -3.74 -3.65
N ARG A 37 -17.35 -3.19 -4.56
CA ARG A 37 -16.67 -3.97 -5.62
C ARG A 37 -15.37 -4.63 -5.14
N MET A 38 -14.92 -4.32 -3.92
CA MET A 38 -13.64 -4.75 -3.36
C MET A 38 -13.73 -5.15 -1.86
N PRO A 39 -14.68 -6.02 -1.45
CA PRO A 39 -14.87 -6.36 -0.03
C PRO A 39 -13.66 -7.08 0.59
N TYR A 40 -12.84 -7.73 -0.24
CA TYR A 40 -11.61 -8.42 0.17
C TYR A 40 -10.46 -7.49 0.57
N LEU A 41 -10.54 -6.19 0.30
CA LEU A 41 -9.42 -5.27 0.50
C LEU A 41 -9.07 -5.12 1.99
N SER A 42 -10.07 -4.96 2.86
CA SER A 42 -9.85 -4.80 4.31
C SER A 42 -9.11 -5.98 4.95
N PRO A 43 -9.52 -7.25 4.78
CA PRO A 43 -8.78 -8.38 5.34
C PRO A 43 -7.41 -8.59 4.67
N MET A 44 -7.28 -8.32 3.36
CA MET A 44 -6.00 -8.44 2.66
C MET A 44 -4.96 -7.44 3.15
N MET A 45 -5.38 -6.21 3.48
CA MET A 45 -4.47 -5.15 3.93
C MET A 45 -3.93 -5.34 5.34
N ASN A 46 -4.55 -6.22 6.16
CA ASN A 46 -4.13 -6.49 7.53
C ASN A 46 -3.84 -5.20 8.33
N THR A 47 -4.84 -4.32 8.40
CA THR A 47 -4.69 -2.96 8.94
C THR A 47 -4.59 -2.96 10.47
N LYS A 48 -3.64 -2.21 11.03
CA LYS A 48 -3.50 -2.00 12.49
C LYS A 48 -3.57 -0.49 12.79
N PHE A 49 -4.62 -0.09 13.51
CA PHE A 49 -4.75 1.29 13.97
C PHE A 49 -3.83 1.55 15.16
N ILE A 50 -3.13 2.68 15.14
CA ILE A 50 -2.20 3.10 16.20
C ILE A 50 -2.40 4.58 16.54
N LYS A 51 -2.00 4.98 17.74
CA LYS A 51 -1.95 6.38 18.12
C LYS A 51 -0.73 7.07 17.52
N LEU A 52 -0.68 8.40 17.58
CA LEU A 52 0.44 9.16 17.06
C LEU A 52 1.75 8.88 17.82
N GLU A 53 1.67 8.72 19.15
CA GLU A 53 2.81 8.41 20.01
C GLU A 53 3.46 7.05 19.71
N ASP A 54 2.69 6.11 19.16
CA ASP A 54 3.15 4.76 18.83
C ASP A 54 3.85 4.69 17.46
N ALA A 55 3.81 5.76 16.66
CA ALA A 55 4.38 5.77 15.32
C ALA A 55 5.86 5.34 15.29
N PRO A 56 6.76 5.82 16.16
CA PRO A 56 8.17 5.40 16.13
C PRO A 56 8.36 3.89 16.37
N ALA A 57 7.54 3.28 17.23
CA ALA A 57 7.57 1.85 17.46
C ALA A 57 7.04 1.08 16.25
N ALA A 58 5.93 1.55 15.65
CA ALA A 58 5.36 0.97 14.44
C ALA A 58 6.33 1.02 13.24
N TYR A 59 7.09 2.10 13.08
CA TYR A 59 8.14 2.18 12.06
C TYR A 59 9.24 1.13 12.28
N LYS A 60 9.67 0.87 13.53
CA LYS A 60 10.64 -0.19 13.85
C LYS A 60 10.09 -1.59 13.58
N GLU A 61 8.83 -1.85 13.96
CA GLU A 61 8.15 -3.12 13.66
C GLU A 61 8.02 -3.34 12.15
N PHE A 62 7.65 -2.30 11.40
CA PHE A 62 7.49 -2.37 9.95
C PHE A 62 8.83 -2.57 9.23
N ASP A 63 9.89 -1.89 9.67
CA ASP A 63 11.26 -2.09 9.18
C ASP A 63 11.77 -3.52 9.46
N ALA A 64 11.36 -4.12 10.59
CA ALA A 64 11.65 -5.51 10.93
C ALA A 64 10.79 -6.54 10.14
N GLY A 65 9.93 -6.10 9.21
CA GLY A 65 9.16 -6.99 8.33
C GLY A 65 7.76 -7.36 8.84
N SER A 66 7.18 -6.56 9.76
CA SER A 66 5.79 -6.74 10.18
C SER A 66 4.82 -6.75 8.99
N ALA A 67 3.88 -7.69 8.98
CA ALA A 67 2.88 -7.83 7.93
C ALA A 67 1.68 -6.87 8.08
N TYR A 68 1.69 -5.98 9.08
CA TYR A 68 0.60 -5.05 9.32
C TYR A 68 0.71 -3.79 8.45
N LYS A 69 -0.43 -3.32 7.93
CA LYS A 69 -0.55 -1.95 7.43
C LYS A 69 -0.93 -1.03 8.59
N TYR A 70 0.05 -0.32 9.14
CA TYR A 70 -0.21 0.66 10.20
C TYR A 70 -0.95 1.89 9.66
N VAL A 71 -2.01 2.28 10.36
CA VAL A 71 -2.78 3.51 10.11
C VAL A 71 -2.78 4.33 11.39
N ILE A 72 -2.23 5.53 11.33
CA ILE A 72 -2.16 6.43 12.48
C ILE A 72 -3.50 7.17 12.58
N ASP A 73 -4.19 7.02 13.72
CA ASP A 73 -5.32 7.85 14.10
C ASP A 73 -4.87 8.85 15.17
N PRO A 74 -4.44 10.08 14.79
CA PRO A 74 -3.84 11.03 15.72
C PRO A 74 -4.83 11.63 16.71
N HIS A 75 -6.14 11.49 16.47
CA HIS A 75 -7.18 12.14 17.26
C HIS A 75 -8.25 11.18 17.79
N GLY A 76 -8.10 9.87 17.60
CA GLY A 76 -9.13 8.90 17.96
C GLY A 76 -10.44 9.11 17.20
N SER A 77 -10.37 9.63 15.96
CA SER A 77 -11.55 10.03 15.18
C SER A 77 -12.25 8.85 14.51
N VAL A 78 -11.54 7.74 14.27
CA VAL A 78 -12.13 6.54 13.70
C VAL A 78 -12.45 5.55 14.80
N ARG A 79 -13.71 5.10 14.89
CA ARG A 79 -14.06 3.93 15.69
C ARG A 79 -13.56 2.69 14.94
N HIS A 80 -12.54 2.04 15.47
CA HIS A 80 -11.96 0.80 14.98
C HIS A 80 -12.46 -0.39 15.81
#